data_AF-A0A2N2YX91-F1
#
_entry.id   AF-A0A2N2YX91-F1
#
_cell.length_a   1.000
_cell.length_b   1.000
_cell.length_c   1.000
_cell.angle_alpha   90.00
_cell.angle_beta   90.00
_cell.angle_gamma   90.00
#
_symmetry.space_group_name_H-M   'P 1'
#
loop_
_entity.id
_entity.type
_entity.pdbx_description
1 polymer ?
#
loop_
_entity_poly.entity_id
_entity_poly.type
_entity_poly.pdbx_seq_one_letter_code
_entity_poly.pdbx_strand_id
1 'polypeptide(L)'
;MKLKKIGSIIIFIFSTMLVWSQDRTLPKDFCISEKANKLFELINEARTEKRLDQLPLSASLSFVAHTHINDLIQNRPDTSLCNLHSWSDKGFWTSCCYQAYIPVQECMWNKPQEISPYKYRGYELAFWQSEDLTAEEILAGWMNIPQASDMILNKGEWQNVWRTMGIATKDGYAVVWFGRAIDSEPKPTICGEVREIKSENKSVISERKSVVSEKTNQYYLIFGSFNRLKDAEKRIEKLKKDGFNDAVILNTDEKYRIALSSYPDIESAKMAKSGLDKKYDEAWILKF
;
A
#
# COMPACT_ATOMS: atom_id res chain seq x y z
N MET A 1 -28.02 24.83 70.63
CA MET A 1 -27.85 25.20 69.21
C MET A 1 -26.99 24.14 68.53
N LYS A 2 -27.60 23.19 67.80
CA LYS A 2 -26.90 22.09 67.10
C LYS A 2 -26.59 22.55 65.66
N LEU A 3 -25.32 22.70 65.29
CA LEU A 3 -24.93 22.84 63.89
C LEU A 3 -24.54 21.46 63.32
N LYS A 4 -25.38 20.96 62.41
CA LYS A 4 -25.05 19.93 61.42
C LYS A 4 -24.63 20.64 60.13
N LYS A 5 -23.44 20.38 59.58
CA LYS A 5 -23.13 20.50 58.13
C LYS A 5 -22.08 19.44 57.80
N ILE A 6 -22.51 18.29 57.28
CA ILE A 6 -22.60 17.92 55.85
C ILE A 6 -21.19 17.80 55.24
N GLY A 7 -20.68 16.56 55.25
CA GLY A 7 -19.47 16.19 54.53
C GLY A 7 -19.76 16.14 53.03
N SER A 8 -18.96 16.87 52.25
CA SER A 8 -19.04 16.87 50.79
C SER A 8 -18.22 15.69 50.27
N ILE A 9 -18.90 14.65 49.78
CA ILE A 9 -18.26 13.53 49.09
C ILE A 9 -17.95 14.02 47.66
N ILE A 10 -16.68 14.28 47.39
CA ILE A 10 -16.17 14.55 46.04
C ILE A 10 -16.05 13.20 45.34
N ILE A 11 -16.98 12.90 44.45
CA ILE A 11 -16.92 11.73 43.56
C ILE A 11 -16.00 12.11 42.40
N PHE A 12 -14.74 11.68 42.46
CA PHE A 12 -13.84 11.69 41.31
C PHE A 12 -14.34 10.63 40.32
N ILE A 13 -15.08 11.08 39.30
CA ILE A 13 -15.38 10.26 38.13
C ILE A 13 -14.06 10.11 37.36
N PHE A 14 -13.35 9.02 37.64
CA PHE A 14 -12.24 8.56 36.82
C PHE A 14 -12.85 8.17 35.46
N SER A 15 -12.90 9.13 34.54
CA SER A 15 -13.14 8.84 33.13
C SER A 15 -11.98 7.99 32.65
N THR A 16 -12.19 6.68 32.64
CA THR A 16 -11.29 5.74 31.98
C THR A 16 -11.37 6.07 30.50
N MET A 17 -10.49 6.96 30.04
CA MET A 17 -10.14 7.09 28.63
C MET A 17 -9.72 5.70 28.19
N LEU A 18 -10.62 4.98 27.54
CA LEU A 18 -10.30 3.81 26.76
C LEU A 18 -9.33 4.32 25.68
N VAL A 19 -8.04 4.18 25.94
CA VAL A 19 -7.02 4.31 24.91
C VAL A 19 -7.23 3.09 24.03
N TRP A 20 -7.92 3.27 22.91
CA TRP A 20 -7.99 2.27 21.88
C TRP A 20 -6.57 2.17 21.31
N SER A 21 -5.77 1.26 21.87
CA SER A 21 -4.54 0.79 21.22
C SER A 21 -5.00 0.05 19.98
N GLN A 22 -5.23 0.77 18.88
CA GLN A 22 -5.34 0.15 17.58
C GLN A 22 -3.98 -0.50 17.35
N ASP A 23 -3.91 -1.83 17.37
CA ASP A 23 -2.76 -2.54 16.84
C ASP A 23 -2.64 -2.14 15.38
N ARG A 24 -1.70 -1.24 15.10
CA ARG A 24 -1.42 -0.73 13.75
C ARG A 24 -0.74 -1.87 13.00
N THR A 25 -1.50 -2.78 12.40
CA THR A 25 -0.96 -3.87 11.56
C THR A 25 -0.97 -3.49 10.09
N LEU A 26 0.04 -3.92 9.33
CA LEU A 26 0.02 -3.76 7.88
C LEU A 26 -1.01 -4.69 7.22
N PRO A 27 -1.67 -4.26 6.12
CA PRO A 27 -2.46 -5.17 5.29
C PRO A 27 -1.60 -6.35 4.81
N LYS A 28 -2.14 -7.57 4.87
CA LYS A 28 -1.39 -8.80 4.53
C LYS A 28 -0.94 -8.85 3.07
N ASP A 29 -1.69 -8.18 2.21
CA ASP A 29 -1.49 -8.07 0.77
C ASP A 29 -0.74 -6.78 0.38
N PHE A 30 -0.24 -6.02 1.37
CA PHE A 30 0.52 -4.80 1.07
C PHE A 30 1.79 -5.12 0.28
N CYS A 31 1.94 -4.42 -0.84
CA CYS A 31 3.09 -4.50 -1.74
C CYS A 31 3.41 -3.10 -2.28
N ILE A 32 4.62 -2.92 -2.80
CA ILE A 32 5.04 -1.68 -3.48
C ILE A 32 5.08 -1.88 -5.00
N SER A 33 4.88 -0.81 -5.78
CA SER A 33 4.98 -0.90 -7.24
C SER A 33 6.43 -1.13 -7.71
N GLU A 34 6.60 -1.65 -8.93
CA GLU A 34 7.92 -1.78 -9.56
C GLU A 34 8.65 -0.44 -9.66
N LYS A 35 7.94 0.64 -10.04
CA LYS A 35 8.49 1.99 -10.10
C LYS A 35 8.99 2.48 -8.73
N ALA A 36 8.21 2.24 -7.67
CA ALA A 36 8.62 2.58 -6.32
C ALA A 36 9.85 1.77 -5.88
N ASN A 37 9.91 0.47 -6.19
CA ASN A 37 11.09 -0.36 -5.90
C ASN A 37 12.32 0.14 -6.67
N LYS A 38 12.18 0.44 -7.97
CA LYS A 38 13.25 0.98 -8.79
C LYS A 38 13.78 2.30 -8.24
N LEU A 39 12.90 3.21 -7.83
CA LEU A 39 13.30 4.47 -7.21
C LEU A 39 14.02 4.25 -5.86
N PHE A 40 13.58 3.28 -5.06
CA PHE A 40 14.30 2.88 -3.83
C PHE A 40 15.73 2.39 -4.13
N GLU A 41 15.90 1.57 -5.18
CA GLU A 41 17.21 1.07 -5.62
C GLU A 41 18.11 2.23 -6.07
N LEU A 42 17.61 3.12 -6.93
CA LEU A 42 18.35 4.28 -7.43
C LEU A 42 18.80 5.22 -6.30
N ILE A 43 17.96 5.45 -5.28
CA ILE A 43 18.36 6.24 -4.10
C ILE A 43 19.53 5.57 -3.36
N ASN A 44 19.47 4.25 -3.17
CA ASN A 44 20.54 3.50 -2.52
C ASN A 44 21.83 3.45 -3.36
N GLU A 45 21.73 3.40 -4.68
CA GLU A 45 22.86 3.56 -5.60
C GLU A 45 23.52 4.93 -5.41
N ALA A 46 22.73 6.02 -5.46
CA ALA A 46 23.24 7.38 -5.23
C ALA A 46 23.90 7.56 -3.86
N ARG A 47 23.37 6.91 -2.81
CA ARG A 47 24.00 6.87 -1.47
C ARG A 47 25.33 6.13 -1.50
N THR A 48 25.37 4.97 -2.15
CA THR A 48 26.58 4.13 -2.26
C THR A 48 27.70 4.86 -3.02
N GLU A 49 27.37 5.60 -4.09
CA GLU A 49 28.32 6.44 -4.83
C GLU A 49 28.98 7.52 -3.94
N LYS A 50 28.27 7.98 -2.91
CA LYS A 50 28.78 8.92 -1.90
C LYS A 50 29.37 8.23 -0.67
N ARG A 51 29.60 6.91 -0.73
CA ARG A 51 30.14 6.08 0.36
C ARG A 51 29.27 6.08 1.62
N LEU A 52 27.97 6.20 1.44
CA LEU A 52 26.98 6.04 2.50
C LEU A 52 26.38 4.63 2.45
N ASP A 53 25.98 4.13 3.62
CA ASP A 53 25.30 2.83 3.72
C ASP A 53 23.97 2.83 2.96
N GLN A 54 23.70 1.69 2.31
CA GLN A 54 22.38 1.38 1.77
C GLN A 54 21.36 1.24 2.90
N LEU A 55 20.14 1.69 2.65
CA LEU A 55 19.02 1.60 3.57
C LEU A 55 18.15 0.39 3.22
N PRO A 56 17.74 -0.43 4.19
CA PRO A 56 16.74 -1.46 3.98
C PRO A 56 15.37 -0.82 3.67
N LEU A 57 14.61 -1.47 2.78
CA LEU A 57 13.24 -1.10 2.43
C LEU A 57 12.29 -1.46 3.57
N SER A 58 11.60 -0.46 4.11
CA SER A 58 10.60 -0.58 5.17
C SER A 58 9.21 -0.80 4.58
N ALA A 59 8.52 -1.86 5.02
CA ALA A 59 7.12 -2.08 4.67
C ALA A 59 6.23 -1.03 5.34
N SER A 60 6.50 -0.73 6.61
CA SER A 60 5.74 0.22 7.41
C SER A 60 5.77 1.64 6.83
N LEU A 61 6.95 2.17 6.52
CA LEU A 61 7.10 3.49 5.94
C LEU A 61 6.60 3.55 4.49
N SER A 62 6.71 2.45 3.73
CA SER A 62 6.12 2.39 2.38
C SER A 62 4.60 2.42 2.44
N PHE A 63 3.99 1.80 3.46
CA PHE A 63 2.55 1.86 3.68
C PHE A 63 2.11 3.27 4.08
N VAL A 64 2.88 3.98 4.91
CA VAL A 64 2.66 5.40 5.22
C VAL A 64 2.69 6.24 3.95
N ALA A 65 3.72 6.07 3.11
CA ALA A 65 3.85 6.77 1.83
C ALA A 65 2.65 6.49 0.90
N HIS A 66 2.26 5.23 0.75
CA HIS A 66 1.12 4.83 -0.06
C HIS A 66 -0.20 5.44 0.44
N THR A 67 -0.40 5.41 1.76
CA THR A 67 -1.56 6.00 2.43
C THR A 67 -1.61 7.50 2.18
N HIS A 68 -0.47 8.19 2.31
CA HIS A 68 -0.39 9.63 2.09
C HIS A 68 -0.71 10.02 0.65
N ILE A 69 -0.14 9.30 -0.33
CA ILE A 69 -0.43 9.57 -1.75
C ILE A 69 -1.93 9.41 -2.04
N ASN A 70 -2.58 8.37 -1.50
CA ASN A 70 -4.02 8.21 -1.67
C ASN A 70 -4.80 9.38 -1.05
N ASP A 71 -4.36 9.89 0.10
CA ASP A 71 -4.95 11.07 0.73
C ASP A 71 -4.77 12.34 -0.12
N LEU A 72 -3.57 12.57 -0.64
CA LEU A 72 -3.26 13.68 -1.55
C LEU A 72 -4.13 13.63 -2.82
N ILE A 73 -4.26 12.46 -3.44
CA ILE A 73 -5.07 12.28 -4.64
C ILE A 73 -6.55 12.55 -4.37
N GLN A 74 -7.09 11.95 -3.30
CA GLN A 74 -8.55 11.92 -3.05
C GLN A 74 -9.06 13.17 -2.35
N ASN A 75 -8.31 13.66 -1.37
CA ASN A 75 -8.79 14.65 -0.41
C ASN A 75 -8.09 16.00 -0.54
N ARG A 76 -7.00 16.09 -1.31
CA ARG A 76 -6.29 17.34 -1.66
C ARG A 76 -6.05 18.25 -0.44
N PRO A 77 -5.43 17.75 0.65
CA PRO A 77 -5.09 18.57 1.81
C PRO A 77 -4.03 19.64 1.47
N ASP A 78 -3.33 19.48 0.34
CA ASP A 78 -2.43 20.46 -0.28
C ASP A 78 -3.24 21.59 -0.95
N THR A 79 -3.50 22.65 -0.19
CA THR A 79 -4.23 23.84 -0.64
C THR A 79 -3.29 25.04 -0.80
N SER A 80 -3.81 26.23 -1.08
CA SER A 80 -2.97 27.44 -1.23
C SER A 80 -2.13 27.78 0.02
N LEU A 81 -2.52 27.31 1.20
CA LEU A 81 -1.80 27.54 2.47
C LEU A 81 -1.00 26.31 2.93
N CYS A 82 -1.35 25.11 2.45
CA CYS A 82 -0.87 23.83 2.95
C CYS A 82 -0.11 23.11 1.83
N ASN A 83 1.09 22.61 2.08
CA ASN A 83 1.89 21.95 1.03
C ASN A 83 1.68 20.42 1.02
N LEU A 84 2.47 19.73 0.19
CA LEU A 84 2.40 18.28 -0.01
C LEU A 84 2.67 17.42 1.24
N HIS A 85 3.11 18.00 2.35
CA HIS A 85 3.29 17.29 3.64
C HIS A 85 2.03 17.30 4.51
N SER A 86 0.92 17.82 3.99
CA SER A 86 -0.35 18.00 4.71
C SER A 86 -1.22 16.76 4.64
N TRP A 87 -1.97 16.48 5.70
CA TRP A 87 -2.84 15.33 5.82
C TRP A 87 -4.28 15.76 6.09
N SER A 88 -5.24 15.18 5.38
CA SER A 88 -6.66 15.47 5.55
C SER A 88 -7.24 14.88 6.84
N ASP A 89 -8.48 15.23 7.14
CA ASP A 89 -9.29 14.66 8.23
C ASP A 89 -10.08 13.41 7.82
N LYS A 90 -9.78 12.81 6.66
CA LYS A 90 -10.51 11.66 6.10
C LYS A 90 -9.92 10.30 6.47
N GLY A 91 -8.93 10.27 7.36
CA GLY A 91 -8.30 9.06 7.86
C GLY A 91 -8.38 8.92 9.38
N PHE A 92 -7.79 7.84 9.89
CA PHE A 92 -7.67 7.57 11.33
C PHE A 92 -6.43 8.23 11.97
N TRP A 93 -5.67 8.98 11.18
CA TRP A 93 -4.51 9.77 11.60
C TRP A 93 -4.94 11.16 12.05
N THR A 94 -4.03 11.90 12.69
CA THR A 94 -4.28 13.28 13.08
C THR A 94 -4.16 14.19 11.85
N SER A 95 -5.23 14.84 11.40
CA SER A 95 -5.16 15.79 10.27
C SER A 95 -4.25 16.98 10.55
N CYS A 96 -3.60 17.53 9.53
CA CYS A 96 -2.78 18.72 9.69
C CYS A 96 -2.49 19.44 8.37
N CYS A 97 -2.41 20.77 8.45
CA CYS A 97 -1.95 21.64 7.37
C CYS A 97 -0.46 21.94 7.60
N TYR A 98 0.40 21.42 6.73
CA TYR A 98 1.84 21.69 6.79
C TYR A 98 2.15 22.95 5.99
N GLN A 99 2.52 24.02 6.68
CA GLN A 99 2.78 25.32 6.07
C GLN A 99 4.27 25.54 5.89
N ALA A 100 4.66 26.26 4.82
CA ALA A 100 6.07 26.59 4.56
C ALA A 100 6.66 27.52 5.63
N TYR A 101 5.85 28.44 6.19
CA TYR A 101 6.32 29.48 7.10
C TYR A 101 6.22 29.10 8.58
N ILE A 102 5.32 28.19 8.92
CA ILE A 102 5.13 27.68 10.29
C ILE A 102 5.01 26.15 10.19
N PRO A 103 6.12 25.45 9.92
CA PRO A 103 6.10 24.00 9.80
C PRO A 103 5.79 23.38 11.16
N VAL A 104 4.67 22.66 11.24
CA VAL A 104 4.33 21.84 12.40
C VAL A 104 5.00 20.49 12.19
N GLN A 105 6.25 20.33 12.64
CA GLN A 105 7.06 19.14 12.34
C GLN A 105 6.39 17.83 12.77
N GLU A 106 5.63 17.86 13.87
CA GLU A 106 4.86 16.75 14.39
C GLU A 106 3.79 16.24 13.41
N CYS A 107 3.29 17.11 12.53
CA CYS A 107 2.36 16.76 11.45
C CYS A 107 2.93 15.67 10.54
N MET A 108 4.24 15.71 10.29
CA MET A 108 4.95 14.73 9.48
C MET A 108 5.55 13.64 10.37
N TRP A 109 6.28 14.03 11.41
CA TRP A 109 7.12 13.09 12.17
C TRP A 109 6.37 11.97 12.85
N ASN A 110 5.13 12.19 13.28
CA ASN A 110 4.36 11.19 14.03
C ASN A 110 3.58 10.22 13.12
N LYS A 111 3.47 10.50 11.82
CA LYS A 111 2.65 9.71 10.88
C LYS A 111 2.98 8.23 10.84
N PRO A 112 4.25 7.81 10.88
CA PRO A 112 4.55 6.39 10.94
C PRO A 112 3.94 5.68 12.15
N GLN A 113 3.96 6.31 13.33
CA GLN A 113 3.37 5.77 14.56
C GLN A 113 1.84 5.78 14.51
N GLU A 114 1.27 6.76 13.81
CA GLU A 114 -0.17 6.87 13.59
C GLU A 114 -0.69 5.92 12.50
N ILE A 115 0.14 5.33 11.65
CA ILE A 115 -0.37 4.61 10.46
C ILE A 115 0.13 3.18 10.37
N SER A 116 1.25 2.86 11.01
CA SER A 116 1.95 1.59 10.81
C SER A 116 2.52 1.04 12.12
N PRO A 117 3.04 -0.21 12.14
CA PRO A 117 3.80 -0.73 13.27
C PRO A 117 5.08 0.06 13.61
N TYR A 118 5.54 0.96 12.73
CA TYR A 118 6.79 1.69 12.92
C TYR A 118 6.69 2.70 14.08
N LYS A 119 7.33 2.37 15.19
CA LYS A 119 7.21 3.11 16.47
C LYS A 119 8.08 4.37 16.56
N TYR A 120 8.75 4.79 15.50
CA TYR A 120 9.70 5.90 15.54
C TYR A 120 9.26 7.02 14.60
N ARG A 121 9.89 8.20 14.77
CA ARG A 121 9.66 9.32 13.86
C ARG A 121 10.10 9.00 12.44
N GLY A 122 9.35 9.51 11.48
CA GLY A 122 9.71 9.48 10.06
C GLY A 122 9.91 10.88 9.49
N TYR A 123 10.62 10.96 8.37
CA TYR A 123 10.93 12.22 7.70
C TYR A 123 10.61 12.07 6.22
N GLU A 124 9.79 12.95 5.67
CA GLU A 124 9.24 12.82 4.33
C GLU A 124 9.91 13.73 3.31
N LEU A 125 10.12 13.20 2.11
CA LEU A 125 10.21 13.97 0.87
C LEU A 125 9.00 13.63 0.02
N ALA A 126 8.25 14.66 -0.37
CA ALA A 126 7.10 14.53 -1.25
C ALA A 126 7.32 15.33 -2.52
N PHE A 127 6.89 14.77 -3.64
CA PHE A 127 6.98 15.38 -4.96
C PHE A 127 5.72 15.06 -5.75
N TRP A 128 5.32 16.00 -6.60
CA TRP A 128 4.24 15.81 -7.56
C TRP A 128 4.52 16.54 -8.87
N GLN A 129 4.20 15.88 -9.98
CA GLN A 129 4.06 16.50 -11.29
C GLN A 129 2.84 15.96 -12.02
N SER A 130 2.36 16.73 -13.01
CA SER A 130 1.23 16.33 -13.86
C SER A 130 1.58 15.19 -14.82
N GLU A 131 2.85 15.04 -15.17
CA GLU A 131 3.35 13.96 -16.02
C GLU A 131 3.78 12.77 -15.16
N ASP A 132 3.57 11.55 -15.69
CA ASP A 132 4.04 10.35 -15.01
C ASP A 132 5.53 10.15 -15.25
N LEU A 133 6.35 10.70 -14.36
CA LEU A 133 7.79 10.58 -14.42
C LEU A 133 8.27 9.15 -14.15
N THR A 134 9.41 8.82 -14.77
CA THR A 134 10.22 7.64 -14.47
C THR A 134 10.91 7.76 -13.11
N ALA A 135 11.40 6.63 -12.57
CA ALA A 135 12.14 6.63 -11.31
C ALA A 135 13.43 7.46 -11.39
N GLU A 136 14.12 7.41 -12.53
CA GLU A 136 15.33 8.16 -12.83
C GLU A 136 15.09 9.67 -12.84
N GLU A 137 14.00 10.11 -13.47
CA GLU A 137 13.61 11.52 -13.52
C GLU A 137 13.22 12.05 -12.13
N ILE A 138 12.49 11.25 -11.33
CA ILE A 138 12.13 11.61 -9.96
C ILE A 138 13.39 11.81 -9.11
N LEU A 139 14.33 10.85 -9.15
CA LEU A 139 15.59 10.98 -8.41
C LEU A 139 16.38 12.20 -8.88
N ALA A 140 16.51 12.42 -10.19
CA ALA A 140 17.19 13.58 -10.74
C ALA A 140 16.56 14.90 -10.23
N GLY A 141 15.23 14.96 -10.18
CA GLY A 141 14.48 16.08 -9.60
C GLY A 141 14.86 16.35 -8.14
N TRP A 142 14.85 15.33 -7.28
CA TRP A 142 15.26 15.49 -5.88
C TRP A 142 16.74 15.85 -5.71
N MET A 143 17.63 15.29 -6.52
CA MET A 143 19.06 15.57 -6.44
C MET A 143 19.41 17.00 -6.89
N ASN A 144 18.56 17.63 -7.71
CA ASN A 144 18.71 19.03 -8.13
C ASN A 144 18.19 20.04 -7.09
N ILE A 145 17.44 19.61 -6.07
CA ILE A 145 16.96 20.47 -4.99
C ILE A 145 17.87 20.28 -3.78
N PRO A 146 18.67 21.28 -3.36
CA PRO A 146 19.67 21.13 -2.30
C PRO A 146 19.12 20.47 -1.03
N GLN A 147 17.97 20.93 -0.54
CA GLN A 147 17.33 20.42 0.69
C GLN A 147 16.94 18.95 0.58
N ALA A 148 16.42 18.52 -0.57
CA ALA A 148 16.06 17.12 -0.82
C ALA A 148 17.31 16.24 -0.98
N SER A 149 18.29 16.72 -1.75
CA SER A 149 19.57 16.02 -1.92
C SER A 149 20.35 15.86 -0.61
N ASP A 150 20.30 16.87 0.27
CA ASP A 150 20.95 16.84 1.58
C ASP A 150 20.27 15.82 2.49
N MET A 151 18.95 15.70 2.43
CA MET A 151 18.20 14.67 3.16
C MET A 151 18.52 13.26 2.66
N ILE A 152 18.57 13.05 1.34
CA ILE A 152 18.93 11.75 0.73
C ILE A 152 20.37 11.33 1.10
N LEU A 153 21.30 12.29 1.17
CA LEU A 153 22.73 12.06 1.36
C LEU A 153 23.23 12.34 2.80
N ASN A 154 22.34 12.50 3.77
CA ASN A 154 22.67 12.81 5.18
C ASN A 154 23.63 14.00 5.35
N LYS A 155 23.39 15.11 4.65
CA LYS A 155 24.16 16.35 4.75
C LYS A 155 23.43 17.41 5.59
N GLY A 156 24.16 18.45 6.00
CA GLY A 156 23.60 19.56 6.75
C GLY A 156 22.90 19.11 8.04
N GLU A 157 21.64 19.51 8.22
CA GLU A 157 20.83 19.16 9.40
C GLU A 157 20.46 17.65 9.45
N TRP A 158 20.71 16.92 8.36
CA TRP A 158 20.43 15.49 8.20
C TRP A 158 21.62 14.58 8.46
N GLN A 159 22.68 15.07 9.13
CA GLN A 159 23.87 14.25 9.48
C GLN A 159 23.56 13.03 10.38
N ASN A 160 22.34 12.92 10.90
CA ASN A 160 21.88 11.74 11.61
C ASN A 160 21.75 10.54 10.65
N VAL A 161 22.09 9.35 11.13
CA VAL A 161 22.10 8.15 10.27
C VAL A 161 20.68 7.60 10.08
N TRP A 162 20.15 7.74 8.86
CA TRP A 162 19.00 6.94 8.41
C TRP A 162 19.30 5.44 8.51
N ARG A 163 18.29 4.68 8.94
CA ARG A 163 18.36 3.22 9.14
C ARG A 163 17.40 2.45 8.27
N THR A 164 16.43 3.12 7.65
CA THR A 164 15.48 2.50 6.74
C THR A 164 14.82 3.55 5.87
N MET A 165 14.23 3.12 4.76
CA MET A 165 13.54 3.95 3.80
C MET A 165 12.25 3.26 3.35
N GLY A 166 11.15 3.99 3.29
CA GLY A 166 9.90 3.54 2.67
C GLY A 166 9.53 4.45 1.50
N ILE A 167 8.85 3.89 0.50
CA ILE A 167 8.59 4.61 -0.74
C ILE A 167 7.27 4.22 -1.38
N ALA A 168 6.61 5.19 -2.02
CA ALA A 168 5.47 4.95 -2.88
C ALA A 168 5.46 5.92 -4.06
N THR A 169 4.88 5.49 -5.17
CA THR A 169 4.63 6.32 -6.35
C THR A 169 3.25 6.00 -6.92
N LYS A 170 2.44 7.00 -7.27
CA LYS A 170 1.15 6.81 -7.96
C LYS A 170 0.63 8.13 -8.51
N ASP A 171 0.07 8.12 -9.72
CA ASP A 171 -0.60 9.26 -10.36
C ASP A 171 0.19 10.58 -10.30
N GLY A 172 1.48 10.52 -10.67
CA GLY A 172 2.40 11.67 -10.66
C GLY A 172 2.99 12.03 -9.30
N TYR A 173 2.50 11.43 -8.21
CA TYR A 173 3.09 11.59 -6.87
C TYR A 173 4.24 10.61 -6.63
N ALA A 174 5.28 11.08 -5.96
CA ALA A 174 6.34 10.27 -5.38
C ALA A 174 6.61 10.73 -3.94
N VAL A 175 6.58 9.78 -3.00
CA VAL A 175 6.75 10.04 -1.57
C VAL A 175 7.77 9.06 -1.02
N VAL A 176 8.82 9.59 -0.37
CA VAL A 176 9.85 8.84 0.35
C VAL A 176 9.83 9.21 1.81
N TRP A 177 9.91 8.21 2.68
CA TRP A 177 10.05 8.36 4.12
C TRP A 177 11.36 7.76 4.59
N PHE A 178 12.13 8.52 5.38
CA PHE A 178 13.32 8.05 6.06
C PHE A 178 13.03 7.81 7.54
N GLY A 179 13.58 6.72 8.07
CA GLY A 179 13.48 6.36 9.48
C GLY A 179 14.85 6.26 10.14
N ARG A 180 14.92 6.57 11.44
CA ARG A 180 16.16 6.46 12.24
C ARG A 180 16.31 5.15 12.99
N ALA A 181 15.32 4.26 12.88
CA ALA A 181 15.37 2.90 13.36
C ALA A 181 15.03 1.92 12.24
N ILE A 182 15.45 0.66 12.39
CA ILE A 182 15.10 -0.41 11.46
C ILE A 182 13.61 -0.73 11.61
N ASP A 183 12.94 -1.02 10.50
CA ASP A 183 11.58 -1.53 10.50
C ASP A 183 11.57 -2.99 10.99
N SER A 184 10.71 -3.32 11.96
CA SER A 184 10.59 -4.69 12.46
C SER A 184 9.78 -5.59 11.53
N GLU A 185 9.02 -5.01 10.61
CA GLU A 185 8.23 -5.76 9.63
C GLU A 185 9.12 -6.36 8.52
N PRO A 186 8.73 -7.51 7.94
CA PRO A 186 9.41 -8.07 6.78
C PRO A 186 9.45 -7.08 5.61
N LYS A 187 10.49 -7.16 4.77
CA LYS A 187 10.58 -6.38 3.52
C LYS A 187 9.30 -6.61 2.68
N PRO A 188 8.64 -5.54 2.18
CA PRO A 188 7.43 -5.70 1.39
C PRO A 188 7.71 -6.44 0.09
N THR A 189 6.69 -7.08 -0.47
CA THR A 189 6.73 -7.62 -1.83
C THR A 189 6.60 -6.52 -2.87
N ILE A 190 7.04 -6.79 -4.10
CA ILE A 190 6.71 -5.96 -5.25
C ILE A 190 5.38 -6.46 -5.81
N CYS A 191 4.46 -5.55 -6.09
CA CYS A 191 3.16 -5.89 -6.64
C CYS A 191 3.32 -6.53 -8.02
N GLY A 192 2.69 -7.69 -8.23
CA GLY A 192 2.81 -8.45 -9.47
C GLY A 192 4.03 -9.37 -9.54
N GLU A 193 4.96 -9.28 -8.59
CA GLU A 193 6.11 -10.19 -8.51
C GLU A 193 5.65 -11.53 -7.90
N VAL A 194 5.54 -12.56 -8.73
CA VAL A 194 5.35 -13.94 -8.27
C VAL A 194 6.67 -14.40 -7.65
N ARG A 195 6.79 -14.37 -6.32
CA ARG A 195 7.93 -15.03 -5.66
C ARG A 195 7.85 -16.52 -5.95
N GLU A 196 8.78 -17.05 -6.75
CA GLU A 196 9.10 -18.48 -6.72
C GLU A 196 9.56 -18.81 -5.30
N ILE A 197 8.64 -19.34 -4.49
CA ILE A 197 9.00 -19.90 -3.19
C ILE A 197 9.82 -21.16 -3.49
N LYS A 198 11.15 -21.03 -3.47
CA LYS A 198 12.04 -22.17 -3.22
C LYS A 198 11.82 -22.63 -1.78
N SER A 199 10.73 -23.35 -1.52
CA SER A 199 10.60 -24.12 -0.29
C SER A 199 11.16 -25.51 -0.53
N GLU A 200 12.41 -25.69 -0.14
CA GLU A 200 12.87 -26.99 0.33
C GLU A 200 12.11 -27.32 1.62
N ASN A 201 10.97 -27.99 1.51
CA ASN A 201 10.75 -29.28 2.15
C ASN A 201 9.39 -29.88 1.78
N LYS A 202 9.45 -31.19 1.58
CA LYS A 202 8.41 -32.13 1.17
C LYS A 202 7.09 -32.06 1.97
N SER A 203 6.03 -32.41 1.23
CA SER A 203 4.74 -32.99 1.66
C SER A 203 3.89 -32.11 2.57
N VAL A 204 2.69 -31.70 2.19
CA VAL A 204 1.55 -32.56 1.83
C VAL A 204 0.66 -31.84 0.80
N ILE A 205 0.32 -32.56 -0.27
CA ILE A 205 -0.72 -32.19 -1.24
C ILE A 205 -2.09 -32.43 -0.58
N SER A 206 -2.99 -31.44 -0.62
CA SER A 206 -4.44 -31.67 -0.69
C SER A 206 -5.19 -30.40 -1.15
N GLU A 207 -5.45 -30.34 -2.45
CA GLU A 207 -6.67 -29.85 -3.12
C GLU A 207 -7.53 -28.78 -2.41
N ARG A 208 -7.35 -27.50 -2.78
CA ARG A 208 -8.41 -26.46 -2.88
C ARG A 208 -7.81 -25.18 -3.50
N LYS A 209 -7.66 -25.16 -4.83
CA LYS A 209 -7.12 -24.02 -5.59
C LYS A 209 -8.09 -23.44 -6.64
N SER A 210 -9.33 -23.94 -6.69
CA SER A 210 -10.28 -23.61 -7.77
C SER A 210 -11.32 -22.56 -7.41
N VAL A 211 -11.40 -22.09 -6.16
CA VAL A 211 -12.44 -21.13 -5.73
C VAL A 211 -11.79 -19.88 -5.12
N VAL A 212 -11.98 -18.74 -5.77
CA VAL A 212 -11.60 -17.40 -5.31
C VAL A 212 -12.83 -16.77 -4.67
N SER A 213 -12.78 -16.54 -3.37
CA SER A 213 -13.91 -15.98 -2.60
C SER A 213 -13.72 -14.54 -2.15
N GLU A 214 -12.51 -14.00 -2.29
CA GLU A 214 -12.18 -12.63 -1.93
C GLU A 214 -12.12 -11.77 -3.19
N LYS A 215 -12.57 -10.52 -3.07
CA LYS A 215 -12.49 -9.55 -4.17
C LYS A 215 -11.04 -9.30 -4.52
N THR A 216 -10.76 -9.25 -5.80
CA THR A 216 -9.45 -8.93 -6.35
C THR A 216 -9.56 -7.65 -7.17
N ASN A 217 -8.47 -6.94 -7.41
CA ASN A 217 -8.51 -5.77 -8.30
C ASN A 217 -8.31 -6.15 -9.78
N GLN A 218 -8.59 -7.41 -10.14
CA GLN A 218 -8.36 -7.95 -11.49
C GLN A 218 -9.65 -8.03 -12.31
N TYR A 219 -9.46 -8.14 -13.63
CA TYR A 219 -10.50 -8.36 -14.63
C TYR A 219 -10.50 -9.83 -15.03
N TYR A 220 -11.60 -10.51 -14.82
CA TYR A 220 -11.78 -11.92 -15.14
C TYR A 220 -12.60 -12.10 -16.41
N LEU A 221 -12.17 -13.00 -17.28
CA LEU A 221 -12.90 -13.40 -18.47
C LEU A 221 -13.89 -14.52 -18.11
N ILE A 222 -15.11 -14.14 -17.76
CA ILE A 222 -16.15 -15.05 -17.28
C ILE A 222 -16.80 -15.78 -18.44
N PHE A 223 -16.83 -17.11 -18.35
CA PHE A 223 -17.48 -17.99 -19.33
C PHE A 223 -18.86 -18.47 -18.89
N GLY A 224 -19.14 -18.49 -17.57
CA GLY A 224 -20.44 -18.97 -17.09
C GLY A 224 -20.72 -18.62 -15.65
N SER A 225 -21.99 -18.65 -15.28
CA SER A 225 -22.49 -18.42 -13.92
C SER A 225 -23.39 -19.56 -13.48
N PHE A 226 -23.16 -20.10 -12.29
CA PHE A 226 -23.84 -21.27 -11.75
C PHE A 226 -24.44 -20.95 -10.38
N ASN A 227 -25.61 -21.51 -10.08
CA ASN A 227 -26.26 -21.33 -8.79
C ASN A 227 -25.71 -22.29 -7.72
N ARG A 228 -25.01 -23.35 -8.12
CA ARG A 228 -24.42 -24.35 -7.20
C ARG A 228 -22.94 -24.54 -7.52
N LEU A 229 -22.11 -24.56 -6.49
CA LEU A 229 -20.68 -24.77 -6.61
C LEU A 229 -20.36 -26.06 -7.37
N LYS A 230 -21.08 -27.16 -7.07
CA LYS A 230 -20.90 -28.46 -7.72
C LYS A 230 -21.08 -28.42 -9.25
N ASP A 231 -21.98 -27.57 -9.73
CA ASP A 231 -22.21 -27.43 -11.18
C ASP A 231 -21.04 -26.66 -11.83
N ALA A 232 -20.50 -25.65 -11.13
CA ALA A 232 -19.31 -24.92 -11.56
C ALA A 232 -18.06 -25.83 -11.54
N GLU A 233 -17.88 -26.63 -10.49
CA GLU A 233 -16.78 -27.60 -10.34
C GLU A 233 -16.79 -28.65 -11.46
N LYS A 234 -17.96 -29.17 -11.84
CA LYS A 234 -18.03 -30.11 -12.98
C LYS A 234 -17.62 -29.45 -14.29
N ARG A 235 -17.95 -28.16 -14.47
CA ARG A 235 -17.69 -27.44 -15.71
C ARG A 235 -16.24 -26.98 -15.84
N ILE A 236 -15.62 -26.53 -14.75
CA ILE A 236 -14.21 -26.09 -14.74
C ILE A 236 -13.25 -27.24 -15.05
N GLU A 237 -13.54 -28.46 -14.59
CA GLU A 237 -12.75 -29.65 -14.93
C GLU A 237 -12.73 -29.93 -16.44
N LYS A 238 -13.85 -29.70 -17.13
CA LYS A 238 -13.91 -29.82 -18.60
C LYS A 238 -13.11 -28.70 -19.27
N LEU A 239 -13.19 -27.47 -18.78
CA LEU A 239 -12.47 -26.33 -19.35
C LEU A 239 -10.94 -26.49 -19.21
N LYS A 240 -10.48 -27.02 -18.08
CA LYS A 240 -9.06 -27.34 -17.87
C LYS A 240 -8.56 -28.40 -18.87
N LYS A 241 -9.36 -29.44 -19.13
CA LYS A 241 -9.06 -30.43 -20.17
C LYS A 241 -9.07 -29.84 -21.58
N ASP A 242 -9.89 -28.82 -21.81
CA ASP A 242 -9.97 -28.08 -23.07
C ASP A 242 -8.86 -26.99 -23.20
N GLY A 243 -7.90 -26.95 -22.27
CA GLY A 243 -6.70 -26.08 -22.34
C GLY A 243 -6.72 -24.85 -21.45
N PHE A 244 -7.82 -24.57 -20.73
CA PHE A 244 -7.92 -23.42 -19.81
C PHE A 244 -7.40 -23.78 -18.42
N ASN A 245 -6.09 -23.97 -18.30
CA ASN A 245 -5.44 -24.40 -17.06
C ASN A 245 -5.60 -23.37 -15.92
N ASP A 246 -5.70 -22.09 -16.27
CA ASP A 246 -5.87 -20.96 -15.33
C ASP A 246 -7.33 -20.69 -14.97
N ALA A 247 -8.26 -21.54 -15.41
CA ALA A 247 -9.66 -21.35 -15.07
C ALA A 247 -9.85 -21.44 -13.55
N VAL A 248 -10.68 -20.53 -13.02
CA VAL A 248 -11.05 -20.44 -11.59
C VAL A 248 -12.54 -20.18 -11.42
N ILE A 249 -13.09 -20.57 -10.28
CA ILE A 249 -14.45 -20.25 -9.84
C ILE A 249 -14.37 -19.03 -8.93
N LEU A 250 -15.09 -17.97 -9.24
CA LEU A 250 -15.30 -16.82 -8.37
C LEU A 250 -16.58 -17.04 -7.57
N ASN A 251 -16.48 -16.97 -6.25
CA ASN A 251 -17.63 -16.91 -5.38
C ASN A 251 -18.07 -15.45 -5.24
N THR A 252 -19.10 -15.08 -5.98
CA THR A 252 -19.76 -13.77 -5.85
C THR A 252 -20.98 -13.95 -4.97
N ASP A 253 -21.40 -12.92 -4.23
CA ASP A 253 -22.41 -12.99 -3.14
C ASP A 253 -23.74 -13.74 -3.48
N GLU A 254 -24.01 -14.03 -4.77
CA GLU A 254 -25.19 -14.74 -5.24
C GLU A 254 -24.91 -15.91 -6.23
N LYS A 255 -23.70 -16.05 -6.77
CA LYS A 255 -23.40 -17.01 -7.87
C LYS A 255 -21.94 -17.47 -7.88
N TYR A 256 -21.72 -18.67 -8.40
CA TYR A 256 -20.39 -19.23 -8.72
C TYR A 256 -20.07 -18.97 -10.18
N ARG A 257 -19.13 -18.07 -10.47
CA ARG A 257 -18.77 -17.69 -11.85
C ARG A 257 -17.48 -18.35 -12.27
N ILE A 258 -17.43 -18.98 -13.44
CA ILE A 258 -16.18 -19.54 -13.96
C ILE A 258 -15.48 -18.50 -14.81
N ALA A 259 -14.29 -18.09 -14.39
CA ALA A 259 -13.35 -17.34 -15.21
C ALA A 259 -12.47 -18.31 -16.00
N LEU A 260 -12.25 -18.04 -17.28
CA LEU A 260 -11.27 -18.74 -18.12
C LEU A 260 -9.85 -18.31 -17.78
N SER A 261 -9.69 -17.04 -17.40
CA SER A 261 -8.42 -16.37 -17.10
C SER A 261 -8.69 -15.04 -16.36
N SER A 262 -7.63 -14.43 -15.81
CA SER A 262 -7.67 -13.11 -15.15
C SER A 262 -6.57 -12.18 -15.69
N TYR A 263 -6.81 -10.86 -15.59
CA TYR A 263 -5.97 -9.82 -16.16
C TYR A 263 -5.87 -8.61 -15.23
N PRO A 264 -4.73 -7.89 -15.21
CA PRO A 264 -4.55 -6.71 -14.35
C PRO A 264 -5.35 -5.49 -14.82
N ASP A 265 -5.63 -5.40 -16.12
CA ASP A 265 -6.31 -4.28 -16.75
C ASP A 265 -7.41 -4.73 -17.73
N ILE A 266 -8.31 -3.80 -18.04
CA ILE A 266 -9.49 -4.07 -18.87
C ILE A 266 -9.13 -4.27 -20.35
N GLU A 267 -8.06 -3.67 -20.85
CA GLU A 267 -7.66 -3.76 -22.26
C GLU A 267 -7.05 -5.13 -22.57
N SER A 268 -6.22 -5.65 -21.67
CA SER A 268 -5.71 -7.03 -21.72
C SER A 268 -6.86 -8.06 -21.71
N ALA A 269 -7.87 -7.84 -20.86
CA ALA A 269 -9.05 -8.69 -20.82
C ALA A 269 -9.89 -8.62 -22.11
N LYS A 270 -10.05 -7.43 -22.71
CA LYS A 270 -10.75 -7.24 -24.00
C LYS A 270 -9.99 -7.90 -25.15
N MET A 271 -8.67 -7.75 -25.18
CA MET A 271 -7.82 -8.38 -26.18
C MET A 271 -7.93 -9.89 -26.12
N ALA A 272 -7.83 -10.47 -24.92
CA ALA A 272 -8.00 -11.91 -24.72
C ALA A 272 -9.39 -12.41 -25.13
N LYS A 273 -10.45 -11.66 -24.80
CA LYS A 273 -11.82 -11.96 -25.23
C LYS A 273 -11.95 -12.00 -26.76
N SER A 274 -11.28 -11.09 -27.48
CA SER A 274 -11.34 -11.02 -28.94
C SER A 274 -10.66 -12.20 -29.65
N GLY A 275 -9.71 -12.87 -28.98
CA GLY A 275 -8.98 -14.02 -29.49
C GLY A 275 -9.62 -15.37 -29.16
N LEU A 276 -10.78 -15.40 -28.50
CA LEU A 276 -11.46 -16.64 -28.14
C LEU A 276 -12.10 -17.32 -29.35
N ASP A 277 -12.15 -18.65 -29.32
CA ASP A 277 -12.95 -19.44 -30.26
C ASP A 277 -14.44 -19.02 -30.20
N LYS A 278 -15.12 -19.12 -31.34
CA LYS A 278 -16.56 -18.79 -31.50
C LYS A 278 -17.49 -19.44 -30.47
N LYS A 279 -17.09 -20.61 -29.93
CA LYS A 279 -17.84 -21.31 -28.86
C LYS A 279 -17.83 -20.57 -27.51
N TYR A 280 -17.05 -19.50 -27.37
CA TYR A 280 -16.91 -18.68 -26.17
C TYR A 280 -17.33 -17.21 -26.39
N ASP A 281 -18.02 -16.89 -27.50
CA ASP A 281 -18.44 -15.52 -27.83
C ASP A 281 -19.27 -14.83 -26.72
N GLU A 282 -20.01 -15.63 -25.94
CA GLU A 282 -20.83 -15.18 -24.82
C GLU A 282 -20.03 -14.84 -23.56
N ALA A 283 -18.71 -15.06 -23.54
CA ALA A 283 -17.89 -14.69 -22.39
C ALA A 283 -17.98 -13.17 -22.13
N TRP A 284 -17.82 -12.74 -20.88
CA TRP A 284 -17.83 -11.32 -20.51
C TRP A 284 -16.76 -11.01 -19.48
N ILE A 285 -16.40 -9.74 -19.34
CA ILE A 285 -15.36 -9.31 -18.41
C ILE A 285 -16.02 -8.86 -17.11
N LEU A 286 -15.53 -9.36 -15.98
CA LEU A 286 -15.95 -8.96 -14.64
C LEU A 286 -14.74 -8.48 -13.85
N LYS A 287 -14.80 -7.26 -13.31
CA LYS A 287 -13.89 -6.87 -12.25
C LYS A 287 -14.39 -7.49 -10.95
N PHE A 288 -13.59 -8.35 -10.33
CA PHE A 288 -14.00 -9.10 -9.15
C PHE A 288 -12.95 -9.00 -8.07
#